data_AF-A0A9E3WC73-F1
#
_entry.id   AF-A0A9E3WC73-F1
#
_cell.length_a   1.000
_cell.length_b   1.000
_cell.length_c   1.000
_cell.angle_alpha   90.00
_cell.angle_beta   90.00
_cell.angle_gamma   90.00
#
_symmetry.space_group_name_H-M   'P 1'
#
loop_
_entity.id
_entity.type
_entity.pdbx_description
1 polymer ?
#
loop_
_entity_poly.entity_id
_entity_poly.type
_entity_poly.pdbx_seq_one_letter_code
_entity_poly.pdbx_strand_id
1 'polypeptide(L)'
;RQSNNDRVVKNWAVLVTVYQLLSKFLHEMDEDYLLPTWQDVILDTVRTLRQERASEVFLDILGQLIAGGQAVIDDDMKNPRDYPPGVTVVGYKDEGFVYLLPEIAHREVIRVQPLRFTVTAIGMQLKEDGLLIPGPNNLSIQKRVRGGRVRFWQLTCESLGCDT
;
A
#
# COMPACT_ATOMS: atom_id res chain seq x y z
N ARG A 1 -2.23 -7.67 -19.50
CA ARG A 1 -2.80 -7.21 -18.21
C ARG A 1 -2.41 -5.75 -18.08
N GLN A 2 -3.34 -4.80 -18.24
CA GLN A 2 -3.06 -3.37 -18.12
C GLN A 2 -2.80 -3.04 -16.65
N SER A 3 -1.68 -2.38 -16.37
CA SER A 3 -1.33 -1.92 -15.03
C SER A 3 -2.34 -0.84 -14.59
N ASN A 4 -2.54 -0.64 -13.28
CA ASN A 4 -3.37 0.47 -12.82
C ASN A 4 -2.85 1.81 -13.33
N ASN A 5 -1.53 1.94 -13.52
CA ASN A 5 -0.90 3.06 -14.19
C ASN A 5 -1.40 3.25 -15.63
N ASP A 6 -1.60 2.20 -16.43
CA ASP A 6 -2.12 2.33 -17.80
C ASP A 6 -3.56 2.88 -17.83
N ARG A 7 -4.39 2.50 -16.85
CA ARG A 7 -5.76 3.03 -16.74
C ARG A 7 -5.75 4.49 -16.30
N VAL A 8 -4.91 4.83 -15.34
CA VAL A 8 -4.72 6.19 -14.86
C VAL A 8 -4.21 7.07 -15.99
N VAL A 9 -3.16 6.65 -16.71
CA VAL A 9 -2.60 7.36 -17.88
C VAL A 9 -3.65 7.59 -18.97
N LYS A 10 -4.49 6.59 -19.27
CA LYS A 10 -5.58 6.75 -20.24
C LYS A 10 -6.65 7.74 -19.78
N ASN A 11 -7.08 7.65 -18.52
CA ASN A 11 -8.05 8.60 -17.96
C ASN A 11 -7.47 10.02 -17.96
N TRP A 12 -6.17 10.16 -17.69
CA TRP A 12 -5.46 11.44 -17.77
C TRP A 12 -5.40 11.99 -19.20
N ALA A 13 -5.11 11.14 -20.19
CA ALA A 13 -5.10 11.57 -21.59
C ALA A 13 -6.47 12.15 -22.00
N VAL A 14 -7.56 11.55 -21.52
CA VAL A 14 -8.92 12.07 -21.75
C VAL A 14 -9.11 13.43 -21.06
N LEU A 15 -8.73 13.57 -19.80
CA LEU A 15 -8.85 14.84 -19.07
C LEU A 15 -8.05 15.97 -19.70
N VAL A 16 -6.82 15.70 -20.15
CA VAL A 16 -5.98 16.67 -20.88
C VAL A 16 -6.65 17.08 -22.19
N THR A 17 -7.22 16.12 -22.92
CA THR A 17 -7.92 16.41 -24.19
C THR A 17 -9.15 17.27 -23.95
N VAL A 18 -9.94 16.97 -22.92
CA VAL A 18 -11.12 17.77 -22.52
C VAL A 18 -10.72 19.18 -22.12
N TYR A 19 -9.64 19.33 -21.33
CA TYR A 19 -9.10 20.64 -20.96
C TYR A 19 -8.65 21.45 -22.19
N GLN A 20 -7.92 20.83 -23.12
CA GLN A 20 -7.48 21.51 -24.35
C GLN A 20 -8.65 21.98 -25.20
N LEU A 21 -9.72 21.18 -25.27
CA LEU A 21 -10.92 21.52 -26.04
C LEU A 21 -11.69 22.68 -25.38
N LEU A 22 -11.87 22.63 -24.05
CA LEU A 22 -12.46 23.71 -23.26
C LEU A 22 -11.65 25.01 -23.34
N SER A 23 -10.32 24.92 -23.24
CA SER A 23 -9.44 26.08 -23.32
C SER A 23 -9.50 26.76 -24.69
N LYS A 24 -9.56 25.98 -25.79
CA LYS A 24 -9.78 26.54 -27.12
C LYS A 24 -11.15 27.20 -27.25
N PHE A 25 -12.19 26.53 -26.76
CA PHE A 25 -13.55 27.06 -26.80
C PHE A 25 -13.70 28.37 -26.04
N LEU A 26 -13.14 28.45 -24.82
CA LEU A 26 -13.18 29.68 -24.01
C LEU A 26 -12.36 30.82 -24.64
N HIS A 27 -11.22 30.50 -25.27
CA HIS A 27 -10.42 31.47 -26.00
C HIS A 27 -11.16 32.02 -27.23
N GLU A 28 -11.94 31.19 -27.92
CA GLU A 28 -12.78 31.61 -29.05
C GLU A 28 -14.00 32.44 -28.62
N MET A 29 -14.45 32.30 -27.38
CA MET A 29 -15.57 33.05 -26.81
C MET A 29 -15.19 34.44 -26.28
N ASP A 30 -13.92 34.83 -26.35
CA ASP A 30 -13.39 36.11 -25.84
C ASP A 30 -13.74 36.35 -24.35
N GLU A 31 -13.90 35.26 -23.60
CA GLU A 31 -13.98 35.34 -22.16
C GLU A 31 -12.57 35.23 -21.58
N ASP A 32 -12.15 36.26 -20.83
CA ASP A 32 -10.93 36.30 -20.02
C ASP A 32 -10.99 35.32 -18.82
N TYR A 33 -11.50 34.11 -19.04
CA TYR A 33 -11.52 33.06 -18.05
C TYR A 33 -10.13 32.43 -17.99
N LEU A 34 -9.34 32.87 -17.00
CA LEU A 34 -8.04 32.28 -16.67
C LEU A 34 -8.24 30.87 -16.11
N LEU A 35 -8.37 29.88 -16.97
CA LEU A 35 -8.19 28.49 -16.57
C LEU A 35 -6.79 28.35 -15.96
N PRO A 36 -6.65 27.75 -14.77
CA PRO A 36 -5.34 27.46 -14.21
C PRO A 36 -4.51 26.68 -15.21
N THR A 37 -3.23 27.03 -15.36
CA THR A 37 -2.29 26.29 -16.19
C THR A 37 -2.31 24.82 -15.79
N TRP A 38 -2.75 23.94 -16.70
CA TRP A 38 -2.88 22.49 -16.47
C TRP A 38 -1.62 21.83 -15.88
N GLN A 39 -0.46 22.44 -16.11
CA GLN A 39 0.83 22.05 -15.55
C GLN A 39 0.86 22.12 -14.01
N ASP A 40 0.20 23.09 -13.39
CA ASP A 40 0.13 23.23 -11.94
C ASP A 40 -0.76 22.15 -11.32
N VAL A 41 -1.88 21.83 -11.97
CA VAL A 41 -2.80 20.75 -11.56
C VAL A 41 -2.14 19.38 -11.70
N ILE A 42 -1.32 19.17 -12.74
CA ILE A 42 -0.54 17.95 -12.92
C ILE A 42 0.56 17.86 -11.87
N LEU A 43 1.29 18.94 -11.61
CA LEU A 43 2.31 18.92 -10.58
C LEU A 43 1.71 18.59 -9.23
N ASP A 44 0.56 19.16 -8.87
CA ASP A 44 -0.10 18.86 -7.60
C ASP A 44 -0.65 17.43 -7.54
N THR A 45 -1.26 16.92 -8.61
CA THR A 45 -1.83 15.56 -8.59
C THR A 45 -0.75 14.49 -8.70
N VAL A 46 0.30 14.72 -9.49
CA VAL A 46 1.49 13.84 -9.57
C VAL A 46 2.31 13.92 -8.30
N ARG A 47 2.41 15.08 -7.64
CA ARG A 47 3.00 15.20 -6.30
C ARG A 47 2.18 14.44 -5.28
N THR A 48 0.86 14.58 -5.28
CA THR A 48 -0.04 13.81 -4.40
C THR A 48 0.09 12.30 -4.64
N LEU A 49 0.19 11.86 -5.91
CA LEU A 49 0.38 10.45 -6.28
C LEU A 49 1.82 9.94 -6.05
N ARG A 50 2.85 10.80 -6.12
CA ARG A 50 4.26 10.43 -5.84
C ARG A 50 4.62 10.54 -4.36
N GLN A 51 3.97 11.42 -3.60
CA GLN A 51 4.31 11.71 -2.20
C GLN A 51 3.66 10.76 -1.21
N GLU A 52 2.68 9.97 -1.61
CA GLU A 52 2.10 8.93 -0.76
C GLU A 52 2.53 7.53 -1.22
N ARG A 53 3.75 7.14 -0.86
CA ARG A 53 4.16 5.73 -0.95
C ARG A 53 3.51 4.95 0.20
N ALA A 54 2.28 4.49 0.00
CA ALA A 54 1.50 3.79 1.02
C ALA A 54 2.22 2.56 1.56
N SER A 55 3.01 1.86 0.74
CA SER A 55 3.89 0.76 1.16
C SER A 55 4.95 1.23 2.16
N GLU A 56 5.72 2.27 1.83
CA GLU A 56 6.79 2.81 2.70
C GLU A 56 6.22 3.38 4.00
N VAL A 57 5.17 4.21 3.91
CA VAL A 57 4.52 4.77 5.10
C VAL A 57 3.96 3.67 5.99
N PHE A 58 3.31 2.66 5.40
CA PHE A 58 2.78 1.53 6.15
C PHE A 58 3.89 0.72 6.83
N LEU A 59 4.96 0.39 6.12
CA LEU A 59 6.07 -0.41 6.64
C LEU A 59 6.88 0.35 7.70
N ASP A 60 7.07 1.67 7.57
CA ASP A 60 7.76 2.49 8.56
C ASP A 60 6.98 2.51 9.89
N ILE A 61 5.68 2.81 9.86
CA ILE A 61 4.86 2.82 11.07
C ILE A 61 4.77 1.41 11.68
N LEU A 62 4.59 0.39 10.84
CA LEU A 62 4.57 -1.00 11.31
C LEU A 62 5.91 -1.40 11.95
N GLY A 63 7.03 -0.99 11.36
CA GLY A 63 8.37 -1.19 11.90
C GLY A 63 8.55 -0.51 13.25
N GLN A 64 8.06 0.72 13.40
CA GLN A 64 8.06 1.44 14.69
C GLN A 64 7.23 0.72 15.76
N LEU A 65 6.05 0.22 15.40
CA LEU A 65 5.20 -0.58 16.31
C LEU A 65 5.88 -1.87 16.77
N ILE A 66 6.62 -2.52 15.86
CA ILE A 66 7.39 -3.73 16.17
C ILE A 66 8.58 -3.38 17.08
N ALA A 67 9.35 -2.34 16.75
CA ALA A 67 10.46 -1.86 17.57
C ALA A 67 10.02 -1.40 18.97
N GLY A 68 8.83 -0.82 19.07
CA GLY A 68 8.19 -0.42 20.33
C GLY A 68 7.58 -1.58 21.13
N GLY A 69 7.58 -2.81 20.60
CA GLY A 69 7.02 -4.00 21.25
C GLY A 69 5.50 -4.04 21.31
N GLN A 70 4.81 -3.14 20.60
CA GLN A 70 3.34 -3.09 20.53
C GLN A 70 2.80 -4.10 19.50
N ALA A 71 3.61 -4.41 18.50
CA ALA A 71 3.35 -5.45 17.51
C ALA A 71 4.52 -6.45 17.46
N VAL A 72 4.25 -7.67 17.01
CA VAL A 72 5.29 -8.69 16.88
C VAL A 72 5.08 -9.58 15.65
N ILE A 73 6.21 -10.00 15.06
CA ILE A 73 6.26 -11.06 14.06
C ILE A 73 6.81 -12.29 14.77
N ASP A 74 5.97 -13.30 14.93
CA ASP A 74 6.32 -14.52 15.64
C ASP A 74 7.19 -15.43 14.75
N ASP A 75 8.20 -16.08 15.32
CA ASP A 75 9.14 -16.92 14.60
C ASP A 75 8.69 -18.39 14.49
N ASP A 76 7.64 -18.79 15.21
CA ASP A 76 7.04 -20.11 15.12
C ASP A 76 5.58 -20.05 14.67
N MET A 77 5.33 -20.29 13.38
CA MET A 77 3.97 -20.33 12.84
C MET A 77 3.20 -21.61 13.24
N LYS A 78 3.90 -22.70 13.61
CA LYS A 78 3.29 -23.98 13.98
C LYS A 78 2.83 -23.97 15.42
N ASN A 79 3.65 -23.43 16.32
CA ASN A 79 3.33 -23.22 17.72
C ASN A 79 3.53 -21.74 18.10
N PRO A 80 2.61 -20.84 17.68
CA PRO A 80 2.72 -19.43 18.02
C PRO A 80 2.81 -19.22 19.52
N ARG A 81 3.75 -18.39 19.94
CA ARG A 81 3.95 -18.03 21.34
C ARG A 81 2.74 -17.26 21.86
N ASP A 82 2.48 -17.40 23.15
CA ASP A 82 1.50 -16.55 23.81
C ASP A 82 2.17 -15.25 24.24
N TYR A 83 1.64 -14.14 23.75
CA TYR A 83 2.14 -12.81 24.03
C TYR A 83 1.32 -12.14 25.14
N PRO A 84 1.94 -11.27 25.96
CA PRO A 84 1.23 -10.57 27.01
C PRO A 84 0.15 -9.64 26.43
N PRO A 85 -0.90 -9.32 27.22
CA PRO A 85 -1.95 -8.40 26.79
C PRO A 85 -1.36 -7.05 26.37
N GLY A 86 -1.77 -6.56 25.19
CA GLY A 86 -1.28 -5.30 24.61
C GLY A 86 -0.26 -5.48 23.48
N VAL A 87 0.32 -6.67 23.33
CA VAL A 87 1.18 -7.02 22.18
C VAL A 87 0.35 -7.74 21.14
N THR A 88 0.31 -7.21 19.92
CA THR A 88 -0.46 -7.81 18.82
C THR A 88 0.43 -8.57 17.86
N VAL A 89 0.15 -9.87 17.65
CA VAL A 89 0.80 -10.64 16.60
C VAL A 89 0.29 -10.17 15.24
N VAL A 90 1.16 -9.51 14.47
CA VAL A 90 0.84 -8.95 13.15
C VAL A 90 1.30 -9.85 12.01
N GLY A 91 2.10 -10.87 12.28
CA GLY A 91 2.57 -11.81 11.27
C GLY A 91 3.46 -12.89 11.83
N TYR A 92 4.01 -13.71 10.94
CA TYR A 92 4.90 -14.82 11.25
C TYR A 92 6.11 -14.81 10.33
N LYS A 93 7.28 -15.23 10.82
CA LYS A 93 8.47 -15.49 10.02
C LYS A 93 8.59 -17.01 9.84
N ASP A 94 8.63 -17.47 8.61
CA ASP A 94 8.76 -18.90 8.29
C ASP A 94 9.35 -19.07 6.89
N GLU A 95 10.11 -20.14 6.66
CA GLU A 95 10.71 -20.49 5.35
C GLU A 95 11.48 -19.34 4.66
N GLY A 96 12.06 -18.40 5.42
CA GLY A 96 12.78 -17.26 4.85
C GLY A 96 11.87 -16.16 4.28
N PHE A 97 10.60 -16.11 4.70
CA PHE A 97 9.65 -15.05 4.36
C PHE A 97 8.99 -14.48 5.61
N VAL A 98 8.41 -13.29 5.45
CA VAL A 98 7.50 -12.69 6.42
C VAL A 98 6.07 -12.85 5.93
N TYR A 99 5.25 -13.54 6.71
CA TYR A 99 3.82 -13.72 6.48
C TYR A 99 3.03 -12.73 7.32
N LEU A 100 2.70 -11.58 6.75
CA LEU A 100 1.97 -10.52 7.43
C LEU A 100 0.45 -10.76 7.36
N LEU A 101 -0.25 -10.52 8.46
CA LEU A 101 -1.72 -10.55 8.56
C LEU A 101 -2.26 -9.18 8.11
N PRO A 102 -2.81 -9.05 6.89
CA PRO A 102 -3.03 -7.72 6.29
C PRO A 102 -4.00 -6.85 7.10
N GLU A 103 -5.13 -7.43 7.49
CA GLU A 103 -6.18 -6.74 8.25
C GLU A 103 -5.73 -6.37 9.66
N ILE A 104 -4.94 -7.23 10.31
CA ILE A 104 -4.47 -7.00 11.67
C ILE A 104 -3.38 -5.93 11.67
N ALA A 105 -2.39 -6.05 10.77
CA ALA A 105 -1.32 -5.07 10.64
C ALA A 105 -1.87 -3.68 10.25
N HIS A 106 -2.81 -3.61 9.31
CA HIS A 106 -3.47 -2.36 8.93
C HIS A 106 -4.24 -1.73 10.09
N ARG A 107 -4.98 -2.53 10.86
CA ARG A 107 -5.68 -2.04 12.05
C ARG A 107 -4.72 -1.46 13.07
N GLU A 108 -3.61 -2.13 13.36
CA GLU A 108 -2.62 -1.62 14.33
C GLU A 108 -1.97 -0.31 13.86
N VAL A 109 -1.64 -0.20 12.57
CA VAL A 109 -1.09 1.04 12.00
C VAL A 109 -2.09 2.19 12.08
N ILE A 110 -3.36 1.96 11.71
CA ILE A 110 -4.41 3.00 11.75
C ILE A 110 -4.68 3.53 13.16
N ARG A 111 -4.49 2.71 14.21
CA ARG A 111 -4.65 3.18 15.60
C ARG A 111 -3.66 4.29 15.95
N VAL A 112 -2.44 4.22 15.41
CA VAL A 112 -1.39 5.22 15.67
C VAL A 112 -1.51 6.39 14.70
N GLN A 113 -1.67 6.10 13.42
CA GLN A 113 -1.76 7.11 12.37
C GLN A 113 -2.85 6.74 11.36
N PRO A 114 -3.91 7.55 11.23
CA PRO A 114 -4.94 7.33 10.23
C PRO A 114 -4.33 7.29 8.82
N LEU A 115 -4.42 6.14 8.15
CA LEU A 115 -4.03 5.98 6.75
C LEU A 115 -5.24 6.20 5.84
N ARG A 116 -5.02 6.89 4.72
CA ARG A 116 -6.03 7.05 3.65
C ARG A 116 -6.09 5.84 2.71
N PHE A 117 -5.17 4.89 2.87
CA PHE A 117 -5.04 3.73 1.99
C PHE A 117 -5.79 2.53 2.53
N THR A 118 -6.49 1.85 1.63
CA THR A 118 -7.09 0.54 1.91
C THR A 118 -6.01 -0.53 2.00
N VAL A 119 -6.30 -1.62 2.72
CA VAL A 119 -5.45 -2.84 2.74
C VAL A 119 -5.09 -3.26 1.32
N THR A 120 -6.06 -3.32 0.41
CA THR A 120 -5.82 -3.71 -0.98
C THR A 120 -4.86 -2.76 -1.70
N ALA A 121 -4.97 -1.44 -1.51
CA ALA A 121 -4.09 -0.46 -2.15
C ALA A 121 -2.64 -0.61 -1.65
N ILE A 122 -2.45 -0.78 -0.35
CA ILE A 122 -1.13 -1.05 0.25
C ILE A 122 -0.55 -2.35 -0.33
N GLY A 123 -1.34 -3.43 -0.39
CA GLY A 123 -0.88 -4.70 -0.95
C GLY A 123 -0.54 -4.62 -2.44
N MET A 124 -1.26 -3.82 -3.23
CA MET A 124 -0.89 -3.58 -4.64
C MET A 124 0.43 -2.84 -4.74
N GLN A 125 0.65 -1.83 -3.91
CA GLN A 125 1.89 -1.06 -3.94
C GLN A 125 3.09 -1.86 -3.46
N LEU A 126 2.95 -2.64 -2.38
CA LEU A 126 4.00 -3.56 -1.92
C LEU A 126 4.41 -4.57 -3.00
N LYS A 127 3.46 -4.99 -3.85
CA LYS A 127 3.75 -5.85 -5.00
C LYS A 127 4.50 -5.09 -6.09
N GLU A 128 4.09 -3.86 -6.39
CA GLU A 128 4.76 -3.00 -7.37
C GLU A 128 6.20 -2.67 -6.95
N ASP A 129 6.45 -2.54 -5.65
CA ASP A 129 7.77 -2.31 -5.06
C ASP A 129 8.61 -3.60 -4.94
N GLY A 130 8.09 -4.75 -5.36
CA GLY A 130 8.80 -6.03 -5.31
C GLY A 130 8.93 -6.65 -3.91
N LEU A 131 8.31 -6.06 -2.90
CA LEU A 131 8.35 -6.54 -1.51
C LEU A 131 7.34 -7.66 -1.24
N LEU A 132 6.19 -7.64 -1.92
CA LEU A 132 5.14 -8.65 -1.79
C LEU A 132 5.20 -9.67 -2.92
N ILE A 133 5.24 -10.94 -2.54
CA ILE A 133 5.14 -12.09 -3.44
C ILE A 133 3.66 -12.48 -3.57
N PRO A 134 3.02 -12.22 -4.72
CA PRO A 134 1.60 -12.49 -4.88
C PRO A 134 1.33 -13.99 -4.96
N GLY A 135 0.17 -14.40 -4.43
CA GLY A 135 -0.37 -15.72 -4.68
C GLY A 135 -0.84 -15.89 -6.14
N PRO A 136 -1.27 -17.10 -6.54
CA PRO A 136 -1.59 -17.42 -7.93
C PRO A 136 -2.64 -16.49 -8.56
N ASN A 137 -3.65 -16.10 -7.78
CA ASN A 137 -4.81 -15.34 -8.24
C ASN A 137 -5.10 -14.07 -7.42
N ASN A 138 -4.31 -13.77 -6.39
CA ASN A 138 -4.57 -12.62 -5.50
C ASN A 138 -3.28 -12.17 -4.77
N LEU A 139 -3.36 -11.09 -4.00
CA LEU A 139 -2.22 -10.51 -3.26
C LEU A 139 -1.82 -11.31 -2.01
N SER A 140 -2.52 -12.40 -1.68
CA SER A 140 -2.34 -13.17 -0.47
C SER A 140 -2.08 -14.65 -0.76
N ILE A 141 -1.49 -15.33 0.22
CA ILE A 141 -1.39 -16.78 0.25
C ILE A 141 -2.17 -17.33 1.43
N GLN A 142 -2.63 -18.58 1.35
CA GLN A 142 -3.26 -19.25 2.48
C GLN A 142 -2.26 -20.17 3.17
N LYS A 143 -2.04 -19.95 4.47
CA LYS A 143 -1.25 -20.83 5.34
C LYS A 143 -2.07 -21.29 6.55
N ARG A 144 -1.66 -22.39 7.17
CA ARG A 144 -2.32 -22.92 8.37
C ARG A 144 -1.60 -22.44 9.62
N VAL A 145 -2.34 -21.86 10.56
CA VAL A 145 -1.84 -21.42 11.87
C VAL A 145 -2.79 -21.95 12.94
N ARG A 146 -2.27 -22.63 13.96
CA ARG A 146 -3.07 -23.29 15.02
C ARG A 146 -4.24 -24.15 14.46
N GLY A 147 -4.01 -24.82 13.33
CA GLY A 147 -5.01 -25.65 12.64
C GLY A 147 -6.01 -24.91 11.75
N GLY A 148 -6.15 -23.58 11.88
CA GLY A 148 -7.00 -22.74 11.04
C GLY A 148 -6.30 -22.27 9.76
N ARG A 149 -7.05 -22.06 8.67
CA ARG A 149 -6.53 -21.45 7.43
C ARG A 149 -6.67 -19.93 7.50
N VAL A 150 -5.56 -19.22 7.33
CA VAL A 150 -5.51 -17.76 7.37
C VAL A 150 -4.83 -17.23 6.11
N ARG A 151 -5.22 -16.04 5.66
CA ARG A 151 -4.61 -15.36 4.50
C ARG A 151 -3.54 -14.38 4.97
N PHE A 152 -2.40 -14.45 4.30
CA PHE A 152 -1.23 -13.62 4.59
C PHE A 152 -0.76 -12.89 3.34
N TRP A 153 -0.18 -11.72 3.52
CA TRP A 153 0.77 -11.20 2.55
C TRP A 153 2.11 -11.88 2.79
N GLN A 154 2.66 -12.49 1.73
CA GLN A 154 4.01 -13.03 1.76
C GLN A 154 4.97 -11.93 1.34
N LEU A 155 5.77 -11.45 2.26
CA LEU A 155 6.78 -10.43 2.02
C LEU A 155 8.18 -11.04 1.99
N THR A 156 9.08 -10.42 1.23
CA THR A 156 10.51 -10.72 1.27
C THR A 156 11.08 -10.39 2.65
N CYS A 157 12.18 -11.04 3.07
CA CYS A 157 12.82 -10.71 4.35
C CYS A 157 13.28 -9.23 4.42
N GLU A 158 13.66 -8.66 3.29
CA GLU A 158 14.11 -7.26 3.18
C GLU A 158 13.00 -6.25 3.53
N SER A 159 11.73 -6.63 3.45
CA SER A 159 10.57 -5.72 3.60
C SER A 159 10.44 -5.04 4.96
N LEU A 160 11.05 -5.58 6.02
CA LEU A 160 11.02 -5.01 7.37
C LEU A 160 12.42 -4.83 7.96
N GLY A 161 13.44 -4.80 7.09
CA GLY A 161 14.83 -4.70 7.54
C GLY A 161 15.31 -5.91 8.33
N CYS A 162 14.88 -7.13 7.97
CA CYS A 162 15.52 -8.36 8.48
C CYS A 162 16.91 -8.54 7.83
N ASP A 163 17.84 -7.63 8.09
CA ASP A 163 19.26 -7.83 7.81
C ASP A 163 19.98 -8.13 9.13
N THR A 164 20.33 -9.42 9.26
CA THR A 164 21.31 -10.08 10.16
C THR A 164 21.25 -9.85 11.66
#